data_AF-A0A3D1ZHT1-F1
#
_entry.id   AF-A0A3D1ZHT1-F1
#
_cell.length_a   1.000
_cell.length_b   1.000
_cell.length_c   1.000
_cell.angle_alpha   90.00
_cell.angle_beta   90.00
_cell.angle_gamma   90.00
#
_symmetry.space_group_name_H-M   'P 1'
#
loop_
_entity.id
_entity.type
_entity.pdbx_description
1 polymer ?
#
loop_
_entity_poly.entity_id
_entity_poly.type
_entity_poly.pdbx_seq_one_letter_code
_entity_poly.pdbx_strand_id
1 'polypeptide(L)' 'VKVLGMVNSAPGFNQQPAVINGCSDLFAEVFGEAGRHARSAVGMAGLPNDIPVEIEVI' A
#
# COMPACT_ATOMS: atom_id res chain seq x y z
N VAL A 1 -12.85 7.25 0.10
CA VAL A 1 -11.80 6.63 0.92
C VAL A 1 -10.49 6.62 0.15
N LYS A 2 -9.36 6.95 0.80
CA LYS A 2 -8.02 6.94 0.21
C LYS A 2 -7.09 6.04 1.03
N VAL A 3 -6.28 5.25 0.34
CA VAL A 3 -5.18 4.47 0.91
C VAL A 3 -3.83 5.11 0.57
N LEU A 4 -2.98 5.32 1.56
CA LEU A 4 -1.56 5.62 1.37
C LEU A 4 -0.75 4.39 1.76
N GLY A 5 -0.10 3.76 0.77
CA GLY A 5 0.80 2.64 0.96
C GLY A 5 2.26 3.08 0.88
N MET A 6 3.01 2.82 1.95
CA MET A 6 4.42 3.09 2.07
C MET A 6 5.18 1.76 2.08
N VAL A 7 6.12 1.58 1.16
CA VAL A 7 6.85 0.33 1.00
C VAL A 7 8.34 0.58 1.26
N ASN A 8 8.91 -0.07 2.26
CA ASN A 8 10.35 -0.03 2.51
C ASN A 8 11.08 -0.63 1.29
N SER A 9 11.76 0.22 0.52
CA SER A 9 12.22 -0.10 -0.83
C SER A 9 13.70 0.21 -0.98
N ALA A 10 14.46 -0.76 -1.48
CA ALA A 10 15.83 -0.50 -1.94
C ALA A 10 15.83 0.46 -3.16
N PRO A 11 16.90 1.24 -3.36
CA PRO A 11 17.04 2.06 -4.57
C PRO A 11 16.87 1.24 -5.85
N GLY A 12 16.08 1.78 -6.79
CA GLY A 12 15.79 1.11 -8.07
C GLY A 12 14.59 0.16 -8.05
N PHE A 13 14.05 -0.19 -6.88
CA PHE A 13 12.78 -0.91 -6.80
C PHE A 13 11.62 0.03 -7.17
N ASN A 14 10.79 -0.38 -8.13
CA ASN A 14 9.70 0.43 -8.70
C ASN A 14 8.35 -0.30 -8.74
N GLN A 15 8.23 -1.42 -8.00
CA GLN A 15 7.03 -2.26 -7.98
C GLN A 15 6.16 -2.01 -6.74
N GLN A 16 6.28 -0.86 -6.07
CA GLN A 16 5.43 -0.49 -4.94
C GLN A 16 3.93 -0.57 -5.27
N PRO A 17 3.44 -0.20 -6.47
CA PRO A 17 2.03 -0.39 -6.81
C PRO A 17 1.57 -1.85 -6.75
N ALA A 18 2.44 -2.80 -7.13
CA ALA A 18 2.12 -4.22 -7.07
C ALA A 18 2.09 -4.74 -5.63
N VAL A 19 3.00 -4.26 -4.77
CA VAL A 19 3.01 -4.59 -3.33
C VAL A 19 1.70 -4.15 -2.66
N ILE A 20 1.23 -2.93 -2.97
CA ILE A 20 0.00 -2.38 -2.39
C ILE A 20 -1.28 -3.02 -2.99
N ASN A 21 -1.20 -3.78 -4.09
CA ASN A 21 -2.34 -4.58 -4.56
C ASN A 21 -2.83 -5.54 -3.49
N GLY A 22 -1.96 -6.10 -2.64
CA GLY A 22 -2.41 -7.01 -1.57
C GLY A 22 -3.43 -6.36 -0.63
N CYS A 23 -3.27 -5.07 -0.31
CA CYS A 23 -4.28 -4.33 0.46
C CYS A 23 -5.53 -4.05 -0.38
N SER A 24 -5.35 -3.64 -1.64
CA SER A 24 -6.49 -3.31 -2.51
C SER A 24 -7.38 -4.52 -2.79
N ASP A 25 -6.79 -5.67 -3.04
CA ASP A 25 -7.46 -6.94 -3.30
C ASP A 25 -8.20 -7.42 -2.05
N LEU A 26 -7.57 -7.32 -0.87
CA LEU A 26 -8.23 -7.64 0.40
C LEU A 26 -9.45 -6.73 0.66
N PHE A 27 -9.34 -5.43 0.39
CA PHE A 27 -10.46 -4.52 0.57
C PHE A 27 -11.60 -4.83 -0.41
N ALA A 28 -11.29 -5.17 -1.65
CA ALA A 28 -12.29 -5.62 -2.62
C ALA A 28 -12.94 -6.94 -2.20
N GLU A 29 -12.18 -7.90 -1.65
CA GLU A 29 -12.69 -9.18 -1.17
C GLU A 29 -13.65 -9.00 0.03
N VAL A 30 -13.27 -8.20 1.01
CA VAL A 30 -14.03 -8.04 2.26
C VAL A 30 -15.20 -7.08 2.11
N PHE A 31 -15.02 -5.97 1.37
CA PHE A 31 -16.01 -4.89 1.29
C PHE A 31 -16.72 -4.77 -0.06
N GLY A 32 -16.35 -5.58 -1.06
CA GLY A 32 -16.95 -5.54 -2.40
C GLY A 32 -16.77 -4.18 -3.08
N GLU A 33 -17.85 -3.65 -3.68
CA GLU A 33 -17.85 -2.32 -4.31
C GLU A 33 -17.47 -1.19 -3.34
N ALA A 34 -17.83 -1.30 -2.05
CA ALA A 34 -17.44 -0.32 -1.03
C ALA A 34 -15.93 -0.34 -0.74
N GLY A 35 -15.23 -1.41 -1.12
CA GLY A 35 -13.79 -1.53 -1.02
C GLY A 35 -13.01 -0.76 -2.07
N ARG A 36 -13.67 -0.17 -3.09
CA ARG A 36 -13.00 0.66 -4.11
C ARG A 36 -12.50 1.97 -3.51
N HIS A 37 -11.23 2.29 -3.74
CA HIS A 37 -10.58 3.47 -3.16
C HIS A 37 -9.58 4.10 -4.14
N ALA A 38 -9.29 5.38 -3.93
CA ALA A 38 -8.11 6.01 -4.50
C ALA A 38 -6.87 5.55 -3.72
N ARG A 39 -5.71 5.46 -4.36
CA ARG A 39 -4.47 5.10 -3.67
C ARG A 39 -3.23 5.85 -4.14
N SER A 40 -2.26 5.93 -3.23
CA SER A 40 -0.87 6.27 -3.52
C SER A 40 0.02 5.13 -3.03
N ALA A 41 1.00 4.71 -3.83
CA ALA A 41 1.99 3.70 -3.44
C ALA A 41 3.38 4.27 -3.66
N VAL A 42 4.15 4.45 -2.59
CA VAL A 42 5.44 5.15 -2.60
C VAL A 42 6.53 4.34 -1.92
N GLY A 43 7.74 4.43 -2.47
CA GLY A 43 8.92 3.80 -1.88
C GLY A 43 9.50 4.68 -0.77
N MET A 44 9.73 4.10 0.40
CA MET A 44 10.40 4.73 1.53
C MET A 44 11.79 4.14 1.71
N ALA A 45 12.75 4.95 2.18
CA ALA A 45 14.10 4.46 2.49
C ALA A 45 14.16 3.60 3.77
N GLY A 46 13.12 3.68 4.60
CA GLY A 46 12.96 2.91 5.82
C GLY A 46 11.60 3.21 6.46
N LEU A 47 11.13 2.31 7.32
CA LEU A 47 9.90 2.45 8.08
C LEU A 47 10.15 2.14 9.57
N PRO A 48 9.30 2.61 10.49
CA PRO A 48 9.42 2.27 11.91
C PRO A 48 9.49 0.76 12.14
N ASN A 49 10.35 0.32 13.06
CA ASN A 49 10.58 -1.10 13.38
C ASN A 49 11.04 -1.97 12.18
N ASP A 50 11.54 -1.35 11.11
CA ASP A 50 11.98 -2.03 9.89
C ASP A 50 10.88 -2.90 9.24
N ILE A 51 9.61 -2.47 9.38
CA ILE A 51 8.50 -3.16 8.71
C ILE A 51 8.60 -3.00 7.19
N PRO A 52 8.13 -3.98 6.41
CA PRO A 52 8.21 -3.92 4.95
C PRO A 52 7.18 -2.96 4.35
N VAL A 53 6.01 -2.82 4.98
CA VAL A 53 4.88 -2.04 4.47
C VAL A 53 4.15 -1.37 5.62
N GLU A 54 3.79 -0.11 5.43
CA GLU A 54 2.87 0.64 6.30
C GLU A 54 1.71 1.20 5.45
N ILE A 55 0.50 1.20 6.02
CA ILE A 55 -0.72 1.59 5.32
C ILE A 55 -1.54 2.55 6.19
N GLU A 56 -1.88 3.70 5.64
CA GLU A 56 -2.80 4.69 6.24
C GLU A 56 -4.08 4.79 5.38
N VAL A 57 -5.24 4.89 6.03
CA VAL A 57 -6.55 4.92 5.36
C VAL A 57 -7.45 6.01 5.96
N ILE A 58 -8.13 6.77 5.09
CA ILE A 58 -9.17 7.76 5.43
C ILE A 58 -10.42 7.49 4.61
#